data_AF-A0A848XXN8-F1
#
_entry.id   AF-A0A848XXN8-F1
#
_cell.length_a   1.000
_cell.length_b   1.000
_cell.length_c   1.000
_cell.angle_alpha   90.00
_cell.angle_beta   90.00
_cell.angle_gamma   90.00
#
_symmetry.space_group_name_H-M   'P 1'
#
loop_
_entity.id
_entity.type
_entity.pdbx_description
1 polymer ?
#
loop_
_entity_poly.entity_id
_entity_poly.type
_entity_poly.pdbx_seq_one_letter_code
_entity_poly.pdbx_strand_id
1 'polypeptide(L)'
;MQLAESVRYTYPDVSVVCGELQFLDEKALTLLNPTLLVEVLLPSLDEYDRGTKLAAYRRLASLQAYVLVPQRSKIIEVFRKNEAGQWTLYEPEGGAIELVSVEAKVRVDDVYEGVDSTSLPPSEHPSPVPE
;
A
#
# COMPACT_ATOMS: atom_id res chain seq x y z
N MET A 1 3.25 -5.74 -11.11
CA MET A 1 4.20 -6.55 -10.31
C MET A 1 3.70 -7.98 -10.19
N GLN A 2 4.59 -8.98 -10.29
CA GLN A 2 4.24 -10.41 -10.19
C GLN A 2 4.32 -10.90 -8.74
N LEU A 3 3.30 -11.65 -8.30
CA LEU A 3 3.22 -12.26 -6.98
C LEU A 3 3.39 -13.79 -7.06
N ALA A 4 4.02 -14.41 -6.06
CA ALA A 4 4.21 -15.86 -5.98
C ALA A 4 2.94 -16.59 -5.46
N GLU A 5 2.84 -17.89 -5.75
CA GLU A 5 1.77 -18.88 -5.42
C GLU A 5 0.51 -18.90 -6.32
N SER A 6 0.32 -17.88 -7.16
CA SER A 6 -0.57 -17.92 -8.32
C SER A 6 -0.13 -16.75 -9.18
N VAL A 7 0.13 -16.90 -10.48
CA VAL A 7 0.62 -15.78 -11.32
C VAL A 7 -0.47 -14.71 -11.38
N ARG A 8 -0.44 -13.80 -10.40
CA ARG A 8 -1.30 -12.65 -10.26
C ARG A 8 -0.41 -11.43 -10.42
N TYR A 9 -0.74 -10.64 -11.44
CA TYR A 9 -0.16 -9.34 -11.64
C TYR A 9 -1.04 -8.33 -10.93
N THR A 10 -0.41 -7.48 -10.12
CA THR A 10 -1.09 -6.37 -9.46
C THR A 10 -0.38 -5.06 -9.78
N TYR A 11 -1.15 -3.99 -9.75
CA TYR A 11 -0.73 -2.64 -10.05
C TYR A 11 -1.08 -1.80 -8.82
N PRO A 12 -0.12 -1.59 -7.91
CA PRO A 12 -0.31 -0.67 -6.79
C PRO A 12 -0.52 0.75 -7.34
N ASP A 13 -1.26 1.58 -6.60
CA ASP A 13 -1.51 2.96 -7.01
C ASP A 13 -0.21 3.77 -7.12
N VAL A 14 0.75 3.50 -6.23
CA VAL A 14 2.10 4.06 -6.32
C VAL A 14 3.16 2.99 -6.06
N SER A 15 4.21 2.99 -6.89
CA SER A 15 5.44 2.24 -6.67
C SER A 15 6.63 3.20 -6.64
N VAL A 16 7.53 3.01 -5.70
CA VAL A 16 8.80 3.72 -5.63
C VAL A 16 9.95 2.72 -5.65
N VAL A 17 10.99 3.02 -6.43
CA VAL A 17 12.22 2.23 -6.52
C VAL A 17 13.39 3.15 -6.19
N CYS A 18 14.23 2.72 -5.26
CA CYS A 18 15.52 3.35 -5.01
C CYS A 18 16.58 2.62 -5.84
N GLY A 19 17.08 3.26 -6.90
CA GLY A 19 18.08 2.70 -7.81
C GLY A 19 17.52 2.36 -9.19
N GLU A 20 18.12 1.39 -9.87
CA GLU A 20 17.71 1.00 -11.22
C GLU A 20 16.42 0.19 -11.20
N LEU A 21 15.52 0.49 -12.14
CA LEU A 21 14.27 -0.23 -12.33
C LEU A 21 14.55 -1.62 -12.92
N GLN A 22 13.99 -2.66 -12.30
CA GLN A 22 14.08 -4.03 -12.80
C GLN A 22 12.70 -4.52 -13.21
N PHE A 23 12.60 -5.01 -14.44
CA PHE A 23 11.35 -5.48 -15.02
C PHE A 23 11.44 -6.95 -15.40
N LEU A 24 10.29 -7.64 -15.37
CA LEU A 24 10.18 -9.04 -15.82
C LEU A 24 10.42 -9.19 -17.33
N ASP A 25 10.02 -8.18 -18.09
CA ASP A 25 10.00 -8.19 -19.55
C ASP A 25 10.53 -6.87 -20.12
N GLU A 26 10.90 -6.91 -21.39
CA GLU A 26 11.39 -5.74 -22.15
C GLU A 26 10.30 -4.68 -22.36
N LYS A 27 9.01 -5.04 -22.19
CA LYS A 27 7.89 -4.10 -22.29
C LYS A 27 7.73 -3.26 -21.03
N ALA A 28 8.51 -3.53 -19.98
CA ALA A 28 8.53 -2.80 -18.72
C ALA A 28 7.16 -2.72 -18.04
N LEU A 29 6.31 -3.73 -18.23
CA LEU A 29 4.95 -3.74 -17.66
C LEU A 29 4.94 -4.22 -16.21
N THR A 30 5.91 -5.06 -15.84
CA THR A 30 5.96 -5.69 -14.52
C THR A 30 7.24 -5.31 -13.80
N LEU A 31 7.14 -4.30 -12.92
CA LEU A 31 8.20 -3.97 -11.97
C LEU A 31 8.43 -5.12 -10.98
N LEU A 32 9.71 -5.41 -10.69
CA LEU A 32 10.13 -6.52 -9.82
C LEU A 32 10.74 -6.08 -8.49
N ASN A 33 11.25 -4.85 -8.39
CA ASN A 33 12.07 -4.42 -7.26
C ASN A 33 11.59 -3.12 -6.56
N PRO A 34 10.30 -2.93 -6.25
CA PRO A 34 9.89 -1.75 -5.49
C PRO A 34 10.49 -1.75 -4.09
N THR A 35 10.85 -0.56 -3.64
CA THR A 35 11.27 -0.26 -2.28
C THR A 35 10.09 0.12 -1.40
N LEU A 36 9.12 0.85 -1.95
CA LEU A 36 7.89 1.26 -1.28
C LEU A 36 6.70 1.12 -2.23
N LEU A 37 5.56 0.69 -1.68
CA LEU A 37 4.28 0.65 -2.39
C LEU A 37 3.22 1.41 -1.58
N VAL A 38 2.28 2.04 -2.28
CA VAL A 38 1.12 2.70 -1.69
C VAL A 38 -0.14 2.18 -2.35
N GLU A 39 -1.18 1.94 -1.54
CA GLU A 39 -2.52 1.61 -1.99
C GLU A 39 -3.53 2.57 -1.36
N VAL A 40 -4.43 3.10 -2.19
CA VAL A 40 -5.57 3.90 -1.77
C VAL A 40 -6.75 2.95 -1.58
N LEU A 41 -7.18 2.78 -0.32
CA LEU A 41 -8.15 1.75 0.01
C LEU A 41 -9.55 2.14 -0.46
N LEU A 42 -10.12 1.27 -1.29
CA LEU A 42 -11.53 1.26 -1.61
C LEU A 42 -12.29 0.35 -0.64
N PRO A 43 -13.53 0.67 -0.24
CA PRO A 43 -14.26 -0.12 0.75
C PRO A 43 -14.43 -1.60 0.39
N SER A 44 -14.54 -1.92 -0.91
CA SER A 44 -14.73 -3.28 -1.41
C SER A 44 -13.44 -4.11 -1.47
N LEU A 45 -12.27 -3.47 -1.40
CA LEU A 45 -10.97 -4.13 -1.55
C LEU A 45 -10.10 -4.05 -0.29
N ASP A 46 -10.56 -3.33 0.73
CA ASP A 46 -9.82 -3.08 1.97
C ASP A 46 -9.29 -4.38 2.62
N GLU A 47 -10.17 -5.38 2.79
CA GLU A 47 -9.79 -6.69 3.33
C GLU A 47 -8.74 -7.41 2.45
N TYR A 48 -8.87 -7.29 1.12
CA TYR A 48 -7.92 -7.87 0.18
C TYR A 48 -6.55 -7.19 0.26
N ASP A 49 -6.51 -5.85 0.28
CA ASP A 49 -5.28 -5.05 0.33
C ASP A 49 -4.54 -5.22 1.66
N ARG A 50 -5.27 -5.29 2.78
CA ARG A 50 -4.72 -5.55 4.12
C ARG A 50 -4.24 -6.98 4.32
N GLY A 51 -4.96 -7.95 3.74
CA GLY A 51 -4.71 -9.36 3.94
C GLY A 51 -3.85 -9.97 2.85
N THR A 52 -4.52 -10.48 1.81
CA THR A 52 -3.90 -11.33 0.77
C THR A 52 -2.81 -10.59 0.00
N LYS A 53 -3.06 -9.33 -0.38
CA LYS A 53 -2.13 -8.55 -1.20
C LYS A 53 -0.87 -8.18 -0.43
N LEU A 54 -1.01 -7.65 0.79
CA LEU A 54 0.11 -7.37 1.67
C LEU A 54 0.92 -8.65 1.95
N ALA A 55 0.27 -9.78 2.26
CA ALA A 55 0.96 -11.05 2.50
C ALA A 55 1.82 -11.49 1.30
N ALA A 56 1.34 -11.24 0.07
CA ALA A 56 2.11 -11.52 -1.14
C ALA A 56 3.25 -10.52 -1.35
N TYR A 57 2.99 -9.21 -1.19
CA TYR A 57 4.01 -8.17 -1.32
C TYR A 57 5.16 -8.32 -0.32
N ARG A 58 4.89 -8.75 0.91
CA ARG A 58 5.92 -8.98 1.95
C ARG A 58 6.99 -10.00 1.55
N ARG A 59 6.72 -10.82 0.52
CA ARG A 59 7.68 -11.80 -0.03
C ARG A 59 8.68 -11.18 -1.00
N LEU A 60 8.45 -9.95 -1.45
CA LEU A 60 9.39 -9.23 -2.30
C LEU A 60 10.59 -8.80 -1.45
N ALA A 61 11.79 -9.23 -1.87
CA ALA A 61 13.01 -8.98 -1.12
C ALA A 61 13.34 -7.47 -1.03
N SER A 62 13.05 -6.71 -2.09
CA SER A 62 13.32 -5.28 -2.19
C SER A 62 12.38 -4.42 -1.35
N LEU A 63 11.18 -4.92 -1.01
CA LEU A 63 10.15 -4.12 -0.38
C LEU A 63 10.48 -3.84 1.08
N GLN A 64 10.54 -2.56 1.44
CA GLN A 64 10.85 -2.07 2.78
C GLN A 64 9.65 -1.40 3.45
N ALA A 65 8.71 -0.86 2.68
CA ALA A 65 7.53 -0.21 3.21
C ALA A 65 6.27 -0.47 2.35
N TYR A 66 5.13 -0.57 3.01
CA TYR A 66 3.81 -0.66 2.40
C TYR A 66 2.86 0.29 3.11
N VAL A 67 2.25 1.20 2.35
CA VAL A 67 1.42 2.28 2.88
C VAL A 67 -0.02 2.07 2.44
N LEU A 68 -0.94 2.10 3.40
CA LEU A 68 -2.37 2.07 3.13
C LEU A 68 -2.96 3.44 3.43
N VAL A 69 -3.67 4.00 2.44
CA VAL A 69 -4.31 5.31 2.52
C VAL A 69 -5.82 5.12 2.45
N PRO A 70 -6.52 5.07 3.60
CA PRO A 70 -7.97 4.99 3.60
C PRO A 70 -8.59 6.27 3.05
N GLN A 71 -9.63 6.17 2.22
CA GLN A 71 -10.31 7.37 1.69
C GLN A 71 -11.27 8.03 2.69
N ARG A 72 -11.78 7.26 3.67
CA ARG A 72 -12.80 7.72 4.62
C ARG A 72 -12.27 8.10 6.00
N SER A 73 -11.09 7.61 6.37
CA SER A 73 -10.40 7.99 7.59
C SER A 73 -9.05 8.58 7.23
N LYS A 74 -8.62 9.62 7.94
CA LYS A 74 -7.30 10.23 7.76
C LYS A 74 -6.20 9.50 8.55
N ILE A 75 -6.34 8.18 8.73
CA ILE A 75 -5.39 7.36 9.48
C ILE A 75 -4.63 6.54 8.46
N ILE A 76 -3.51 7.09 7.98
CA ILE A 76 -2.62 6.39 7.04
C ILE A 76 -1.79 5.39 7.82
N GLU A 77 -1.75 4.14 7.35
CA GLU A 77 -1.00 3.07 7.98
C GLU A 77 0.27 2.80 7.21
N VAL A 78 1.40 2.72 7.91
CA VAL A 78 2.70 2.43 7.32
C VAL A 78 3.23 1.12 7.90
N PHE A 79 3.22 0.06 7.11
CA PHE A 79 3.92 -1.17 7.44
C PHE A 79 5.38 -1.04 7.02
N ARG A 80 6.32 -1.21 7.95
CA ARG A 80 7.76 -1.14 7.68
C ARG A 80 8.43 -2.48 7.97
N LYS A 81 9.36 -2.87 7.11
CA LYS A 81 10.24 -4.01 7.32
C LYS A 81 11.51 -3.55 8.04
N ASN A 82 11.85 -4.19 9.16
CA ASN A 82 13.11 -3.92 9.87
C ASN A 82 14.26 -4.79 9.33
N GLU A 83 15.48 -4.56 9.84
CA GLU A 83 16.68 -5.32 9.45
C GLU A 83 16.57 -6.83 9.72
N ALA A 84 15.78 -7.23 10.71
CA ALA A 84 15.48 -8.64 11.01
C ALA A 84 14.40 -9.24 10.08
N GLY A 85 13.89 -8.47 9.11
CA GLY A 85 12.85 -8.88 8.18
C GLY A 85 11.43 -8.91 8.76
N GLN A 86 11.24 -8.40 9.98
CA GLN A 86 9.94 -8.32 10.63
C GLN A 86 9.19 -7.07 10.17
N TRP A 87 7.86 -7.19 10.11
CA TRP A 87 6.98 -6.10 9.69
C TRP A 87 6.25 -5.50 10.89
N THR A 88 6.31 -4.18 11.02
CA THR A 88 5.68 -3.42 12.11
C THR A 88 4.78 -2.34 11.52
N LEU A 89 3.59 -2.18 12.10
CA LEU A 89 2.65 -1.12 11.76
C LEU A 89 3.00 0.15 12.52
N TYR A 90 3.06 1.27 11.79
CA TYR A 90 3.20 2.61 12.31
C TYR A 90 2.03 3.46 11.84
N GLU A 91 1.45 4.22 12.76
CA GLU A 91 0.43 5.23 12.49
C GLU A 91 1.07 6.63 12.47
N PRO A 92 0.37 7.65 11.92
CA PRO A 92 0.93 8.99 11.84
C PRO A 92 1.12 9.60 13.24
N GLU A 93 2.31 10.12 13.51
CA GLU A 93 2.63 10.82 14.75
C GLU A 93 2.77 12.33 14.47
N GLY A 94 2.10 13.17 15.27
CA GLY A 94 2.11 14.62 15.06
C GLY A 94 1.49 15.06 13.72
N GLY A 95 0.59 14.26 13.15
CA GLY A 95 -0.10 14.58 11.89
C GLY A 95 0.71 14.32 10.62
N ALA A 96 1.80 13.55 10.69
CA ALA A 96 2.61 13.19 9.54
C ALA A 96 3.01 11.71 9.57
N ILE A 97 3.14 11.11 8.40
CA ILE A 97 3.78 9.82 8.23
C ILE A 97 5.25 10.03 7.87
N GLU A 98 6.09 9.13 8.37
CA GLU A 98 7.49 9.05 7.98
C GLU A 98 7.67 7.82 7.07
N LEU A 99 8.41 7.99 5.98
CA LEU A 99 8.70 6.97 4.98
C LEU A 99 10.22 6.78 4.94
N VAL A 100 10.76 6.14 5.98
CA VAL A 100 12.20 5.98 6.21
C VAL A 100 12.90 5.35 5.00
N SER A 101 12.25 4.40 4.32
CA SER A 101 12.80 3.70 3.15
C SER A 101 13.10 4.60 1.96
N VAL A 102 12.57 5.82 1.93
CA VAL A 102 12.76 6.83 0.87
C VAL A 102 13.11 8.20 1.44
N GLU A 103 13.52 8.26 2.71
CA GLU A 103 13.95 9.48 3.42
C GLU A 103 12.95 10.65 3.34
N ALA A 104 11.65 10.33 3.36
CA ALA A 104 10.58 11.32 3.22
C ALA A 104 9.70 11.42 4.47
N LYS A 105 9.13 12.60 4.68
CA LYS A 105 8.07 12.86 5.66
C LYS A 105 6.92 13.57 4.97
N VAL A 106 5.71 13.05 5.13
CA VAL A 106 4.52 13.54 4.43
C VAL A 106 3.47 13.90 5.47
N ARG A 107 2.95 15.12 5.43
CA ARG A 107 1.83 15.52 6.30
C ARG A 107 0.58 14.80 5.83
N VAL A 108 -0.20 14.31 6.79
CA VAL A 108 -1.46 13.62 6.49
C VAL A 108 -2.40 14.57 5.75
N ASP A 109 -2.53 15.82 6.20
CA ASP A 109 -3.45 16.78 5.58
C ASP A 109 -3.13 17.07 4.10
N ASP A 110 -1.86 17.06 3.72
CA ASP A 110 -1.43 17.31 2.33
C ASP A 110 -1.86 16.14 1.42
N VAL A 111 -1.87 14.90 1.93
CA VAL A 111 -2.36 13.72 1.19
C VAL A 111 -3.85 13.81 0.89
N TYR A 112 -4.62 14.42 1.80
CA TYR A 112 -6.08 14.56 1.69
C TYR A 112 -6.49 15.96 1.19
N GLU A 113 -5.57 16.76 0.66
CA GLU A 113 -5.88 18.08 0.14
C GLU A 113 -6.89 17.96 -1.02
N GLY A 114 -8.00 18.70 -0.93
CA GLY A 114 -9.07 18.66 -1.94
C GLY A 114 -9.97 17.42 -1.89
N VAL A 115 -9.79 16.51 -0.94
CA VAL A 115 -10.64 15.33 -0.77
C VAL A 115 -11.82 15.66 0.15
N ASP A 116 -13.05 15.53 -0.36
CA ASP A 116 -14.27 15.61 0.45
C ASP A 116 -14.74 14.20 0.85
N SER A 117 -14.52 13.83 2.11
CA SER A 117 -14.93 12.55 2.67
C SER A 117 -16.45 12.31 2.65
N THR A 118 -17.26 13.37 2.50
CA THR A 118 -18.73 13.28 2.48
C THR A 118 -19.30 12.99 1.09
N SER A 119 -18.50 13.15 0.03
CA SER A 119 -18.89 12.87 -1.35
C SER A 119 -18.73 11.41 -1.79
N LEU A 120 -18.09 10.58 -0.95
CA LEU A 120 -17.89 9.17 -1.25
C LEU A 120 -19.21 8.39 -1.08
N PRO A 121 -19.64 7.58 -2.06
CA PRO A 121 -20.82 6.75 -1.89
C PRO A 121 -20.63 5.81 -0.69
N PRO A 122 -21.69 5.46 0.06
CA PRO A 122 -21.61 4.53 1.18
C PRO A 122 -21.04 3.17 0.74
N SER A 123 -20.44 2.43 1.69
CA SER A 123 -19.80 1.15 1.38
C SER A 123 -20.90 0.16 1.06
N GLU A 124 -20.92 -0.38 -0.16
CA GLU A 124 -21.73 -1.55 -0.48
C GLU A 124 -21.04 -2.77 0.14
N HIS A 125 -21.16 -2.95 1.46
CA HIS A 125 -20.94 -4.26 2.04
C HIS A 125 -22.11 -5.14 1.62
N PRO A 126 -21.90 -6.31 0.99
CA PRO A 126 -22.98 -7.28 0.89
C PRO A 126 -23.42 -7.61 2.32
N SER A 127 -24.73 -7.52 2.58
CA SER A 127 -25.31 -7.93 3.85
C SER A 127 -24.75 -9.29 4.26
N PRO A 128 -24.47 -9.54 5.56
CA PRO A 128 -24.08 -10.87 6.00
C PRO A 128 -25.15 -11.84 5.53
N VAL A 129 -24.73 -12.88 4.80
CA VAL A 129 -25.59 -13.99 4.44
C VAL A 129 -26.04 -14.61 5.77
N PRO A 130 -27.34 -14.65 6.08
CA PRO A 130 -27.79 -15.31 7.30
C PRO A 130 -27.37 -16.79 7.26
N GLU A 131 -26.88 -17.31 8.39
CA GLU A 131 -26.49 -18.72 8.60
C GLU A 131 -27.58 -19.71 8.16
#